data_AF-A0A7D5RT64-F1
#
_entry.id   AF-A0A7D5RT64-F1
#
_cell.length_a   1.000
_cell.length_b   1.000
_cell.length_c   1.000
_cell.angle_alpha   90.00
_cell.angle_beta   90.00
_cell.angle_gamma   90.00
#
_symmetry.space_group_name_H-M   'P 1'
#
loop_
_entity.id
_entity.type
_entity.pdbx_description
1 polymer ?
#
loop_
_entity_poly.entity_id
_entity_poly.type
_entity_poly.pdbx_seq_one_letter_code
_entity_poly.pdbx_strand_id
1 'polypeptide(L)'
;MSNDFSSNSCDGCCRFFLLKIIDWIAPDLSLKFLLNFVYAAFTESFYLIAVTALYGNDLQRRNPKSLSNKDQTPVLFIHGLYHNSSGWWKYLKIFQEAQIEPLFTMNLGSPFGSINQHAYRINEMVDHIQKVTGRKDIILVGHSMGGLAATKFALDLATEDTRVISIVTLGSPLKGTWVANYLGWGESVKEMRMNSPYALSLSEKFVKMKKFIFFILQLGPI
;
A
#
# COMPACT_ATOMS: atom_id res chain seq x y z
N MET A 1 -27.21 73.13 20.13
CA MET A 1 -26.52 71.95 20.69
C MET A 1 -27.26 70.72 20.22
N SER A 2 -26.73 69.74 19.51
CA SER A 2 -25.54 69.54 18.69
C SER A 2 -25.72 68.11 18.17
N ASN A 3 -25.47 67.90 16.88
CA ASN A 3 -25.43 66.58 16.26
C ASN A 3 -24.46 65.63 17.00
N ASP A 4 -24.73 64.33 16.99
CA ASP A 4 -23.82 63.40 16.31
C ASP A 4 -24.41 61.99 16.16
N PHE A 5 -24.43 61.56 14.91
CA PHE A 5 -24.48 60.17 14.46
C PHE A 5 -23.06 59.61 14.66
N SER A 6 -22.88 58.53 15.41
CA SER A 6 -21.71 57.68 15.25
C SER A 6 -22.09 56.21 15.23
N SER A 7 -21.81 55.61 14.08
CA SER A 7 -21.70 54.18 13.81
C SER A 7 -20.82 53.48 14.84
N ASN A 8 -21.11 52.21 15.15
CA ASN A 8 -20.12 51.14 14.99
C ASN A 8 -20.67 49.71 15.27
N SER A 9 -20.46 48.87 14.24
CA SER A 9 -20.09 47.45 14.25
C SER A 9 -21.05 46.44 14.90
N CYS A 10 -21.88 45.84 14.04
CA CYS A 10 -22.40 44.49 14.19
C CYS A 10 -21.32 43.46 13.75
N ASP A 11 -20.36 43.11 14.61
CA ASP A 11 -19.40 42.02 14.30
C ASP A 11 -19.43 40.86 15.32
N GLY A 12 -20.35 40.86 16.29
CA GLY A 12 -20.40 39.85 17.36
C GLY A 12 -21.37 38.69 17.19
N CYS A 13 -22.39 38.81 16.31
CA CYS A 13 -23.56 37.92 16.38
C CYS A 13 -23.41 36.61 15.57
N CYS A 14 -22.69 36.63 14.44
CA CYS A 14 -22.54 35.44 13.59
C CYS A 14 -21.64 34.36 14.20
N ARG A 15 -20.71 34.73 15.09
CA ARG A 15 -19.74 33.78 15.66
C ARG A 15 -20.32 32.88 16.75
N PHE A 16 -21.43 33.30 17.38
CA PHE A 16 -22.12 32.54 18.43
C PHE A 16 -23.22 31.61 17.91
N PHE A 17 -23.78 31.88 16.74
CA PHE A 17 -24.89 31.07 16.19
C PHE A 17 -24.41 29.75 15.58
N LEU A 18 -23.26 29.77 14.90
CA LEU A 18 -22.65 28.57 14.30
C LEU A 18 -22.17 27.55 15.34
N LEU A 19 -21.65 28.00 16.48
CA LEU A 19 -21.20 27.11 17.56
C LEU A 19 -22.36 26.34 18.21
N LYS A 20 -23.53 26.98 18.36
CA LYS A 20 -24.72 26.35 18.97
C LYS A 20 -25.38 25.27 18.12
N ILE A 21 -25.26 25.35 16.79
CA ILE A 21 -25.80 24.32 15.88
C ILE A 21 -24.96 23.03 15.98
N ILE A 22 -23.64 23.17 16.09
CA ILE A 22 -22.72 22.04 16.23
C ILE A 22 -22.97 21.29 17.55
N ASP A 23 -23.15 22.02 18.65
CA ASP A 23 -23.47 21.43 19.96
C ASP A 23 -24.85 20.76 20.01
N TRP A 24 -25.82 21.21 19.20
CA TRP A 24 -27.17 20.61 19.13
C TRP A 24 -27.21 19.33 18.28
N ILE A 25 -26.44 19.28 17.19
CA ILE A 25 -26.43 18.14 16.26
C ILE A 25 -25.52 17.01 16.75
N ALA A 26 -24.42 17.32 17.45
CA ALA A 26 -23.47 16.32 17.92
C ALA A 26 -22.75 16.77 19.21
N PRO A 27 -23.43 16.75 20.38
CA PRO A 27 -22.91 17.29 21.64
C PRO A 27 -21.63 16.59 22.16
N ASP A 28 -21.36 15.36 21.71
CA ASP A 28 -20.15 14.59 22.06
C ASP A 28 -19.03 14.68 21.00
N LEU A 29 -19.24 15.44 19.92
CA LEU A 29 -18.25 15.58 18.84
C LEU A 29 -17.20 16.61 19.24
N SER A 30 -16.20 16.17 20.00
CA SER A 30 -15.10 17.06 20.42
C SER A 30 -14.50 17.81 19.22
N LEU A 31 -14.16 19.09 19.38
CA LEU A 31 -13.46 19.88 18.36
C LEU A 31 -12.23 19.15 17.79
N LYS A 32 -11.57 18.33 18.62
CA LYS A 32 -10.48 17.44 18.21
C LYS A 32 -10.92 16.38 17.20
N PHE A 33 -12.09 15.77 17.39
CA PHE A 33 -12.65 14.82 16.43
C PHE A 33 -12.94 15.49 15.09
N LEU A 34 -13.57 16.66 15.09
CA LEU A 34 -13.84 17.42 13.86
C LEU A 34 -12.53 17.83 13.15
N LEU A 35 -11.54 18.33 13.89
CA LEU A 35 -10.23 18.68 13.34
C LEU A 35 -9.50 17.46 12.77
N ASN A 36 -9.52 16.33 13.47
CA ASN A 36 -8.95 15.08 12.98
C ASN A 36 -9.68 14.57 11.74
N PHE A 37 -11.01 14.71 11.69
CA PHE A 37 -11.82 14.34 10.53
C PHE A 37 -11.51 15.21 9.31
N VAL A 38 -11.45 16.53 9.49
CA VAL A 38 -11.10 17.47 8.40
C VAL A 38 -9.66 17.24 7.93
N TYR A 39 -8.73 17.05 8.87
CA TYR A 39 -7.33 16.71 8.55
C TYR A 39 -7.26 15.40 7.76
N ALA A 40 -7.92 14.35 8.22
CA ALA A 40 -7.99 13.06 7.54
C ALA A 40 -8.58 13.21 6.14
N ALA A 41 -9.74 13.85 6.01
CA ALA A 41 -10.40 14.07 4.72
C ALA A 41 -9.52 14.85 3.73
N PHE A 42 -8.81 15.86 4.22
CA PHE A 42 -7.86 16.63 3.42
C PHE A 42 -6.66 15.77 3.01
N THR A 43 -6.01 15.07 3.94
CA THR A 43 -4.86 14.22 3.63
C THR A 43 -5.20 13.06 2.70
N GLU A 44 -6.36 12.42 2.87
CA GLU A 44 -6.85 11.35 2.00
C GLU A 44 -7.14 11.86 0.60
N SER A 45 -7.73 13.06 0.48
CA SER A 45 -7.99 13.69 -0.83
C SER A 45 -6.69 14.00 -1.57
N PHE A 46 -5.69 14.55 -0.88
CA PHE A 46 -4.37 14.79 -1.48
C PHE A 46 -3.67 13.50 -1.87
N TYR A 47 -3.79 12.45 -1.04
CA TYR A 47 -3.21 11.15 -1.33
C TYR A 47 -3.85 10.52 -2.58
N LEU A 48 -5.19 10.54 -2.69
CA LEU A 48 -5.90 10.04 -3.86
C LEU A 48 -5.56 10.83 -5.12
N ILE A 49 -5.47 12.16 -5.04
CA ILE A 49 -5.05 13.00 -6.17
C ILE A 49 -3.61 12.67 -6.58
N ALA A 50 -2.69 12.54 -5.63
CA ALA A 50 -1.29 12.23 -5.90
C ALA A 50 -1.12 10.83 -6.52
N VAL A 51 -1.79 9.82 -5.97
CA VAL A 51 -1.80 8.45 -6.51
C VAL A 51 -2.38 8.44 -7.93
N THR A 52 -3.48 9.15 -8.16
CA THR A 52 -4.11 9.25 -9.48
C THR A 52 -3.21 9.98 -10.48
N ALA A 53 -2.61 11.10 -10.09
CA ALA A 53 -1.70 11.87 -10.94
C ALA A 53 -0.44 11.07 -11.32
N LEU A 54 0.04 10.21 -10.42
CA LEU A 54 1.17 9.32 -10.67
C LEU A 54 0.75 8.02 -11.36
N TYR A 55 -0.53 7.71 -11.52
CA TYR A 55 -0.98 6.42 -12.03
C TYR A 55 -0.48 6.14 -13.46
N GLY A 56 -0.36 7.17 -14.31
CA GLY A 56 0.21 7.03 -15.66
C GLY A 56 1.74 6.81 -15.68
N ASN A 57 2.42 7.02 -14.56
CA ASN A 57 3.86 6.87 -14.43
C ASN A 57 4.26 5.41 -14.17
N ASP A 58 4.22 4.59 -15.22
CA ASP A 58 4.57 3.17 -15.17
C ASP A 58 6.07 2.98 -14.90
N LEU A 59 6.41 2.76 -13.62
CA LEU A 59 7.79 2.57 -13.16
C LEU A 59 8.36 1.22 -13.61
N GLN A 60 7.53 0.22 -13.94
CA GLN A 60 8.01 -1.05 -14.46
C GLN A 60 8.78 -0.84 -15.77
N ARG A 61 8.36 0.12 -16.61
CA ARG A 61 9.07 0.46 -17.86
C ARG A 61 10.45 1.07 -17.64
N ARG A 62 10.72 1.57 -16.43
CA ARG A 62 11.98 2.17 -16.01
C ARG A 62 12.89 1.18 -15.30
N ASN A 63 12.49 -0.09 -15.18
CA ASN A 63 13.32 -1.12 -14.58
C ASN A 63 14.69 -1.19 -15.29
N PRO A 64 15.77 -1.49 -14.55
CA PRO A 64 17.09 -1.65 -15.12
C PRO A 64 17.09 -2.70 -16.24
N LYS A 65 17.75 -2.38 -17.35
CA LYS A 65 17.97 -3.32 -18.47
C LYS A 65 19.32 -4.04 -18.37
N SER A 66 20.19 -3.56 -17.49
CA SER A 66 21.51 -4.11 -17.17
C SER A 66 21.87 -3.73 -15.73
N LEU A 67 22.83 -4.45 -15.14
CA LEU A 67 23.33 -4.18 -13.79
C LEU A 67 24.18 -2.92 -13.74
N SER A 68 23.89 -2.04 -12.78
CA SER A 68 24.80 -1.01 -12.28
C SER A 68 25.76 -1.56 -11.23
N ASN A 69 25.26 -2.40 -10.31
CA ASN A 69 26.03 -3.07 -9.28
C ASN A 69 25.72 -4.59 -9.24
N LYS A 70 26.73 -5.43 -9.49
CA LYS A 70 26.56 -6.90 -9.57
C LYS A 70 26.58 -7.61 -8.21
N ASP A 71 27.02 -6.92 -7.18
CA ASP A 71 27.29 -7.52 -5.87
C ASP A 71 26.11 -7.41 -4.90
N GLN A 72 25.12 -6.57 -5.23
CA GLN A 72 23.93 -6.39 -4.42
C GLN A 72 22.76 -7.26 -4.88
N THR A 73 21.95 -7.70 -3.92
CA THR A 73 20.74 -8.49 -4.18
C THR A 73 19.64 -7.61 -4.79
N PRO A 74 19.05 -8.00 -5.93
CA PRO A 74 17.93 -7.28 -6.53
C PRO A 74 16.71 -7.17 -5.59
N VAL A 75 16.07 -6.00 -5.60
CA VAL A 75 14.85 -5.74 -4.83
C VAL A 75 13.67 -5.56 -5.78
N LEU A 76 12.63 -6.40 -5.63
CA LEU A 76 11.39 -6.30 -6.41
C LEU A 76 10.24 -5.75 -5.56
N PHE A 77 9.71 -4.61 -5.97
CA PHE A 77 8.56 -3.94 -5.37
C PHE A 77 7.23 -4.32 -6.07
N ILE A 78 6.25 -4.75 -5.26
CA ILE A 78 5.01 -5.39 -5.71
C ILE A 78 3.82 -4.66 -5.11
N HIS A 79 3.05 -3.94 -5.95
CA HIS A 79 1.94 -3.11 -5.49
C HIS A 79 0.72 -3.93 -5.00
N GLY A 80 -0.21 -3.24 -4.33
CA GLY A 80 -1.47 -3.80 -3.84
C GLY A 80 -2.63 -3.74 -4.84
N LEU A 81 -3.82 -4.16 -4.39
CA LEU A 81 -5.05 -4.14 -5.18
C LEU A 81 -5.35 -2.74 -5.73
N TYR A 82 -5.83 -2.64 -6.97
CA TYR A 82 -6.19 -1.39 -7.68
C TYR A 82 -5.08 -0.35 -7.84
N HIS A 83 -3.83 -0.70 -7.53
CA HIS A 83 -2.67 0.15 -7.72
C HIS A 83 -1.85 -0.33 -8.92
N ASN A 84 -0.74 0.38 -9.20
CA ASN A 84 0.29 -0.06 -10.14
C ASN A 84 1.70 0.26 -9.61
N SER A 85 2.73 0.06 -10.43
CA SER A 85 4.13 0.26 -10.08
C SER A 85 4.47 1.68 -9.60
N SER A 86 3.71 2.71 -9.99
CA SER A 86 3.96 4.12 -9.66
C SER A 86 3.99 4.43 -8.16
N GLY A 87 3.30 3.63 -7.35
CA GLY A 87 3.20 3.81 -5.90
C GLY A 87 4.53 3.68 -5.18
N TRP A 88 5.53 3.11 -5.86
CA TRP A 88 6.85 2.92 -5.32
C TRP A 88 7.79 4.10 -5.56
N TRP A 89 7.39 5.14 -6.30
CA TRP A 89 8.29 6.25 -6.68
C TRP A 89 9.09 6.84 -5.51
N LYS A 90 8.42 7.12 -4.39
CA LYS A 90 9.06 7.65 -3.18
C LYS A 90 10.06 6.65 -2.56
N TYR A 91 9.70 5.37 -2.51
CA TYR A 91 10.56 4.33 -1.96
C TYR A 91 11.77 4.05 -2.85
N LEU A 92 11.59 4.05 -4.17
CA LEU A 92 12.72 3.94 -5.11
C LEU A 92 13.73 5.06 -4.88
N LYS A 93 13.26 6.30 -4.70
CA LYS A 93 14.15 7.44 -4.40
C LYS A 93 14.93 7.23 -3.11
N ILE A 94 14.26 6.81 -2.03
CA ILE A 94 14.90 6.54 -0.73
C ILE A 94 15.96 5.44 -0.85
N PHE A 95 15.67 4.36 -1.56
CA PHE A 95 16.61 3.26 -1.75
C PHE A 95 17.81 3.67 -2.61
N GLN A 96 17.57 4.46 -3.66
CA GLN A 96 18.65 5.02 -4.50
C GLN A 96 19.55 5.97 -3.71
N GLU A 97 18.99 6.85 -2.87
CA GLU A 97 19.76 7.73 -1.98
C GLU A 97 20.60 6.92 -0.97
N ALA A 98 20.11 5.76 -0.55
CA ALA A 98 20.84 4.81 0.28
C ALA A 98 21.80 3.88 -0.50
N GLN A 99 22.00 4.11 -1.81
CA GLN A 99 22.85 3.31 -2.70
C GLN A 99 22.47 1.81 -2.76
N ILE A 100 21.17 1.53 -2.64
CA ILE A 100 20.60 0.18 -2.79
C ILE A 100 20.10 0.02 -4.22
N GLU A 101 20.67 -0.93 -4.95
CA GLU A 101 20.34 -1.26 -6.34
C GLU A 101 20.78 -2.70 -6.66
N PRO A 102 20.22 -3.39 -7.68
CA PRO A 102 19.20 -2.92 -8.61
C PRO A 102 17.78 -3.02 -8.04
N LEU A 103 16.97 -1.99 -8.32
CA LEU A 103 15.57 -1.90 -7.91
C LEU A 103 14.65 -2.18 -9.09
N PHE A 104 13.66 -3.04 -8.88
CA PHE A 104 12.65 -3.41 -9.87
C PHE A 104 11.26 -3.16 -9.31
N THR A 105 10.34 -2.78 -10.18
CA THR A 105 8.91 -2.69 -9.88
C THR A 105 8.12 -3.54 -10.88
N MET A 106 6.91 -3.93 -10.54
CA MET A 106 6.03 -4.67 -11.46
C MET A 106 4.59 -4.24 -11.35
N ASN A 107 3.84 -4.42 -12.44
CA ASN A 107 2.39 -4.33 -12.48
C ASN A 107 1.80 -5.74 -12.49
N LEU A 108 0.90 -6.03 -11.55
CA LEU A 108 0.28 -7.35 -11.36
C LEU A 108 -0.81 -7.69 -12.40
N GLY A 109 -1.11 -6.78 -13.33
CA GLY A 109 -2.12 -6.96 -14.36
C GLY A 109 -3.53 -6.69 -13.84
N SER A 110 -4.51 -7.51 -14.26
CA SER A 110 -5.91 -7.32 -13.89
C SER A 110 -6.11 -7.42 -12.37
N PRO A 111 -6.68 -6.40 -11.71
CA PRO A 111 -6.89 -6.44 -10.26
C PRO A 111 -7.93 -7.48 -9.83
N PHE A 112 -8.69 -8.03 -10.78
CA PHE A 112 -9.72 -9.04 -10.53
C PHE A 112 -9.19 -10.48 -10.55
N GLY A 113 -7.91 -10.67 -10.91
CA GLY A 113 -7.26 -11.98 -10.92
C GLY A 113 -7.13 -12.57 -9.51
N SER A 114 -6.79 -13.85 -9.44
CA SER A 114 -6.49 -14.52 -8.18
C SER A 114 -5.06 -14.21 -7.71
N ILE A 115 -4.80 -14.37 -6.41
CA ILE A 115 -3.45 -14.30 -5.84
C ILE A 115 -2.53 -15.32 -6.50
N ASN A 116 -3.05 -16.48 -6.92
CA ASN A 116 -2.30 -17.45 -7.72
C ASN A 116 -1.84 -16.87 -9.06
N GLN A 117 -2.73 -16.21 -9.81
CA GLN A 117 -2.37 -15.56 -11.08
C GLN A 117 -1.32 -14.45 -10.86
N HIS A 118 -1.47 -13.67 -9.79
CA HIS A 118 -0.48 -12.66 -9.41
C HIS A 118 0.88 -13.28 -9.04
N ALA A 119 0.90 -14.42 -8.35
CA ALA A 119 2.13 -15.15 -8.04
C ALA A 119 2.85 -15.65 -9.32
N TYR A 120 2.10 -16.10 -10.33
CA TYR A 120 2.70 -16.45 -11.63
C TYR A 120 3.32 -15.24 -12.33
N ARG A 121 2.67 -14.07 -12.29
CA ARG A 121 3.27 -12.83 -12.82
C ARG A 121 4.54 -12.42 -12.07
N ILE A 122 4.59 -12.67 -10.76
CA ILE A 122 5.81 -12.45 -9.99
C ILE A 122 6.89 -13.42 -10.47
N ASN A 123 6.57 -14.70 -10.66
CA ASN A 123 7.53 -15.67 -11.20
C ASN A 123 8.14 -15.23 -12.53
N GLU A 124 7.31 -14.79 -13.48
CA GLU A 124 7.78 -14.25 -14.78
C GLU A 124 8.71 -13.04 -14.62
N MET A 125 8.38 -12.12 -13.70
CA MET A 125 9.23 -10.96 -13.41
C MET A 125 10.53 -11.37 -12.74
N VAL A 126 10.52 -12.35 -11.82
CA VAL A 126 11.73 -12.87 -11.20
C VAL A 126 12.62 -13.53 -12.23
N ASP A 127 12.10 -14.37 -13.11
CA ASP A 127 12.86 -14.97 -14.21
C ASP A 127 13.49 -13.89 -15.10
N HIS A 128 12.77 -12.81 -15.38
CA HIS A 128 13.31 -11.67 -16.10
C HIS A 128 14.45 -10.97 -15.35
N ILE A 129 14.26 -10.71 -14.05
CA ILE A 129 15.29 -10.11 -13.19
C ILE A 129 16.54 -11.00 -13.18
N GLN A 130 16.40 -12.31 -13.01
CA GLN A 130 17.53 -13.24 -13.02
C GLN A 130 18.26 -13.22 -14.37
N LYS A 131 17.55 -13.11 -15.49
CA LYS A 131 18.17 -12.97 -16.83
C LYS A 131 18.93 -11.66 -16.99
N VAL A 132 18.39 -10.55 -16.48
CA VAL A 132 19.02 -9.22 -16.55
C VAL A 132 20.22 -9.10 -15.61
N THR A 133 20.11 -9.71 -14.42
CA THR A 133 21.07 -9.52 -13.32
C THR A 133 22.09 -10.65 -13.19
N GLY A 134 21.81 -11.83 -13.75
CA GLY A 134 22.56 -13.06 -13.48
C GLY A 134 22.50 -13.52 -12.02
N ARG A 135 21.75 -12.82 -11.16
CA ARG A 135 21.58 -13.14 -9.75
C ARG A 135 20.47 -14.15 -9.58
N LYS A 136 20.67 -15.11 -8.68
CA LYS A 136 19.65 -16.09 -8.27
C LYS A 136 18.92 -15.68 -7.01
N ASP A 137 19.48 -14.76 -6.25
CA ASP A 137 18.88 -14.24 -5.03
C ASP A 137 18.00 -13.02 -5.29
N ILE A 138 16.98 -12.83 -4.45
CA ILE A 138 16.06 -11.70 -4.59
C ILE A 138 15.44 -11.32 -3.24
N ILE A 139 15.17 -10.03 -3.06
CA ILE A 139 14.35 -9.49 -1.98
C ILE A 139 13.02 -9.04 -2.56
N LEU A 140 11.91 -9.44 -1.92
CA LEU A 140 10.57 -9.06 -2.33
C LEU A 140 10.00 -8.03 -1.35
N VAL A 141 9.45 -6.93 -1.86
CA VAL A 141 8.75 -5.92 -1.06
C VAL A 141 7.32 -5.81 -1.58
N GLY A 142 6.35 -6.33 -0.82
CA GLY A 142 4.95 -6.36 -1.22
C GLY A 142 4.06 -5.47 -0.35
N HIS A 143 3.26 -4.62 -0.98
CA HIS A 143 2.24 -3.83 -0.26
C HIS A 143 0.86 -4.48 -0.36
N SER A 144 0.12 -4.56 0.75
CA SER A 144 -1.25 -5.08 0.80
C SER A 144 -1.35 -6.46 0.10
N MET A 145 -2.22 -6.61 -0.91
CA MET A 145 -2.34 -7.80 -1.76
C MET A 145 -1.00 -8.29 -2.36
N GLY A 146 -0.10 -7.37 -2.73
CA GLY A 146 1.19 -7.71 -3.32
C GLY A 146 2.09 -8.53 -2.40
N GLY A 147 1.98 -8.34 -1.08
CA GLY A 147 2.70 -9.17 -0.10
C GLY A 147 2.15 -10.60 0.00
N LEU A 148 0.84 -10.80 -0.19
CA LEU A 148 0.27 -12.16 -0.28
C LEU A 148 0.75 -12.86 -1.54
N ALA A 149 0.73 -12.16 -2.68
CA ALA A 149 1.20 -12.70 -3.95
C ALA A 149 2.71 -13.04 -3.89
N ALA A 150 3.52 -12.17 -3.28
CA ALA A 150 4.95 -12.43 -3.06
C ALA A 150 5.19 -13.65 -2.17
N THR A 151 4.44 -13.76 -1.07
CA THR A 151 4.52 -14.91 -0.16
C THR A 151 4.10 -16.19 -0.86
N LYS A 152 3.03 -16.13 -1.66
CA LYS A 152 2.53 -17.27 -2.44
C LYS A 152 3.55 -17.73 -3.49
N PHE A 153 4.17 -16.80 -4.21
CA PHE A 153 5.27 -17.09 -5.13
C PHE A 153 6.42 -17.79 -4.40
N ALA A 154 6.89 -17.23 -3.30
CA ALA A 154 8.03 -17.78 -2.56
C ALA A 154 7.75 -19.17 -1.97
N LEU A 155 6.50 -19.46 -1.59
CA LEU A 155 6.10 -20.73 -1.01
C LEU A 155 5.92 -21.84 -2.06
N ASP A 156 5.27 -21.52 -3.17
CA ASP A 156 4.73 -22.53 -4.06
C ASP A 156 5.36 -22.53 -5.47
N LEU A 157 6.06 -21.47 -5.86
CA LEU A 157 6.60 -21.31 -7.23
C LEU A 157 8.12 -21.11 -7.28
N ALA A 158 8.73 -20.51 -6.25
CA ALA A 158 10.17 -20.30 -6.23
C ALA A 158 10.90 -21.65 -6.30
N THR A 159 11.72 -21.81 -7.36
CA THR A 159 12.52 -23.01 -7.60
C THR A 159 13.80 -23.01 -6.75
N GLU A 160 14.52 -24.13 -6.74
CA GLU A 160 15.84 -24.21 -6.08
C GLU A 160 16.85 -23.20 -6.64
N ASP A 161 16.68 -22.80 -7.91
CA ASP A 161 17.48 -21.78 -8.59
C ASP A 161 17.08 -20.34 -8.23
N THR A 162 16.02 -20.16 -7.44
CA THR A 162 15.53 -18.85 -6.99
C THR A 162 15.60 -18.73 -5.47
N ARG A 163 16.62 -18.03 -4.99
CA ARG A 163 16.84 -17.83 -3.56
C ARG A 163 16.16 -16.55 -3.06
N VAL A 164 14.91 -16.65 -2.63
CA VAL A 164 14.24 -15.54 -1.93
C VAL A 164 14.92 -15.30 -0.57
N ILE A 165 15.65 -14.18 -0.45
CA ILE A 165 16.42 -13.82 0.75
C ILE A 165 15.49 -13.28 1.83
N SER A 166 14.59 -12.39 1.44
CA SER A 166 13.64 -11.76 2.34
C SER A 166 12.35 -11.41 1.61
N ILE A 167 11.24 -11.45 2.35
CA ILE A 167 9.93 -10.97 1.93
C ILE A 167 9.50 -9.93 2.95
N VAL A 168 9.48 -8.68 2.54
CA VAL A 168 9.00 -7.56 3.34
C VAL A 168 7.58 -7.26 2.91
N THR A 169 6.61 -7.48 3.79
CA THR A 169 5.22 -7.13 3.51
C THR A 169 4.84 -5.85 4.24
N LEU A 170 4.12 -4.95 3.58
CA LEU A 170 3.62 -3.69 4.14
C LEU A 170 2.08 -3.72 4.16
N GLY A 171 1.49 -3.82 5.35
CA GLY A 171 0.01 -3.81 5.51
C GLY A 171 -0.70 -4.98 4.82
N SER A 172 -0.01 -6.10 4.61
CA SER A 172 -0.55 -7.26 3.90
C SER A 172 -1.45 -8.13 4.78
N PRO A 173 -2.69 -8.44 4.36
CA PRO A 173 -3.60 -9.27 5.15
C PRO A 173 -3.24 -10.77 5.04
N LEU A 174 -2.09 -11.19 5.56
CA LEU A 174 -1.61 -12.59 5.45
C LEU A 174 -2.53 -13.61 6.14
N LYS A 175 -3.36 -13.15 7.08
CA LYS A 175 -4.41 -13.93 7.73
C LYS A 175 -5.81 -13.65 7.17
N GLY A 176 -5.93 -12.84 6.12
CA GLY A 176 -7.19 -12.27 5.66
C GLY A 176 -7.53 -10.96 6.38
N THR A 177 -8.61 -10.30 5.93
CA THR A 177 -9.11 -9.05 6.51
C THR A 177 -10.63 -8.97 6.43
N TRP A 178 -11.25 -8.42 7.48
CA TRP A 178 -12.69 -8.15 7.51
C TRP A 178 -13.12 -7.15 6.44
N VAL A 179 -12.23 -6.23 6.05
CA VAL A 179 -12.52 -5.23 5.02
C VAL A 179 -12.91 -5.89 3.69
N ALA A 180 -12.23 -6.98 3.32
CA ALA A 180 -12.51 -7.73 2.10
C ALA A 180 -13.84 -8.51 2.13
N ASN A 181 -14.44 -8.69 3.31
CA ASN A 181 -15.78 -9.28 3.43
C ASN A 181 -16.87 -8.30 2.94
N TYR A 182 -16.62 -6.99 3.05
CA TYR A 182 -17.62 -5.96 2.78
C TYR A 182 -17.29 -5.09 1.55
N LEU A 183 -16.00 -4.97 1.19
CA LEU A 183 -15.53 -4.05 0.14
C LEU A 183 -14.69 -4.77 -0.92
N GLY A 184 -14.84 -4.31 -2.17
CA GLY A 184 -14.03 -4.76 -3.31
C GLY A 184 -14.68 -5.86 -4.15
N TRP A 185 -14.09 -6.07 -5.33
CA TRP A 185 -14.56 -7.02 -6.34
C TRP A 185 -13.36 -7.77 -6.93
N GLY A 186 -13.54 -9.04 -7.29
CA GLY A 186 -12.49 -9.87 -7.90
C GLY A 186 -12.16 -11.12 -7.08
N GLU A 187 -11.41 -12.04 -7.70
CA GLU A 187 -11.07 -13.30 -7.05
C GLU A 187 -10.07 -13.10 -5.91
N SER A 188 -9.06 -12.24 -6.11
CA SER A 188 -8.13 -11.81 -5.07
C SER A 188 -8.82 -11.28 -3.82
N VAL A 189 -9.92 -10.52 -3.97
CA VAL A 189 -10.71 -10.02 -2.83
C VAL A 189 -11.36 -11.17 -2.07
N LYS A 190 -11.94 -12.16 -2.76
CA LYS A 190 -12.52 -13.35 -2.11
C LYS A 190 -11.47 -14.15 -1.35
N GLU A 191 -10.27 -14.29 -1.93
CA GLU A 191 -9.15 -14.98 -1.29
C GLU A 191 -8.63 -14.21 -0.06
N MET A 192 -8.70 -12.88 -0.05
CA MET A 192 -8.32 -12.02 1.07
C MET A 192 -9.37 -11.90 2.18
N ARG A 193 -10.58 -12.45 1.99
CA ARG A 193 -11.64 -12.45 3.02
C ARG A 193 -11.18 -13.11 4.30
N MET A 194 -11.65 -12.56 5.43
CA MET A 194 -11.35 -13.15 6.72
C MET A 194 -11.95 -14.55 6.80
N ASN A 195 -11.16 -15.52 7.26
CA ASN A 195 -11.49 -16.94 7.35
C ASN A 195 -11.78 -17.61 5.99
N SER A 196 -11.35 -17.01 4.87
CA SER A 196 -11.40 -17.72 3.59
C SER A 196 -10.50 -18.97 3.64
N PRO A 197 -10.84 -20.05 2.91
CA PRO A 197 -9.98 -21.23 2.84
C PRO A 197 -8.55 -20.90 2.42
N TYR A 198 -8.41 -19.93 1.50
CA TYR A 198 -7.12 -19.44 1.04
C TYR A 198 -6.32 -18.75 2.16
N ALA A 199 -6.94 -17.80 2.87
CA ALA A 199 -6.30 -17.05 3.93
C ALA A 199 -5.86 -17.96 5.09
N LEU A 200 -6.68 -18.94 5.45
CA LEU A 200 -6.35 -19.94 6.47
C LEU A 200 -5.16 -20.80 6.04
N SER A 201 -5.20 -21.37 4.83
CA SER A 201 -4.09 -22.17 4.27
C SER A 201 -2.78 -21.37 4.21
N LEU A 202 -2.84 -20.12 3.73
CA LEU A 202 -1.66 -19.27 3.62
C LEU A 202 -1.10 -18.93 5.01
N SER A 203 -1.98 -18.57 5.96
CA SER A 203 -1.59 -18.29 7.34
C SER A 203 -0.91 -19.49 8.00
N GLU A 204 -1.42 -20.71 7.81
CA GLU A 204 -0.81 -21.93 8.35
C GLU A 204 0.60 -22.18 7.78
N LYS A 205 0.76 -22.06 6.46
CA LYS A 205 2.08 -22.17 5.81
C LYS A 205 3.03 -21.07 6.29
N PHE A 206 2.52 -19.86 6.42
CA PHE A 206 3.26 -18.68 6.87
C PHE A 206 3.78 -18.83 8.31
N VAL A 207 2.95 -19.24 9.27
CA VAL A 207 3.35 -19.37 10.70
C VAL A 207 4.47 -20.39 10.88
N LYS A 208 4.50 -21.43 10.03
CA LYS A 208 5.54 -22.46 10.07
C LYS A 208 6.89 -21.98 9.52
N MET A 209 6.93 -20.86 8.81
CA MET A 209 8.17 -20.30 8.26
C MET A 209 8.76 -19.20 9.14
N LYS A 210 9.98 -19.43 9.64
CA LYS A 210 10.74 -18.47 10.47
C LYS A 210 11.70 -17.56 9.68
N LYS A 211 11.56 -17.46 8.35
CA LYS A 211 12.62 -16.97 7.46
C LYS A 211 12.48 -15.50 7.00
N PHE A 212 11.38 -14.81 7.31
CA PHE A 212 11.07 -13.50 6.70
C PHE A 212 10.71 -12.44 7.75
N ILE A 213 11.10 -11.18 7.47
CA ILE A 213 10.89 -10.03 8.35
C ILE A 213 9.63 -9.29 7.88
N PHE A 214 8.60 -9.28 8.74
CA PHE A 214 7.29 -8.70 8.42
C PHE A 214 7.12 -7.34 9.09
N PHE A 215 6.73 -6.32 8.32
CA PHE A 215 6.33 -5.01 8.83
C PHE A 215 4.82 -4.81 8.64
N ILE A 216 4.04 -5.29 9.61
CA ILE A 216 2.59 -5.11 9.61
C ILE A 216 2.28 -3.71 10.15
N LEU A 217 2.13 -2.73 9.25
CA LEU A 217 1.41 -1.50 9.57
C LEU A 217 -0.09 -1.82 9.56
N GLN A 218 -0.60 -2.30 10.70
CA GLN A 218 -2.03 -2.50 10.92
C GLN A 218 -2.65 -1.19 11.39
N LEU A 219 -3.59 -0.65 10.62
CA LEU A 219 -4.50 0.40 11.07
C LEU A 219 -5.69 -0.28 11.78
N GLY A 220 -5.58 -0.57 13.07
CA GLY A 220 -6.70 -1.04 13.90
C GLY A 220 -6.27 -1.77 15.19
N PRO A 221 -7.03 -1.64 16.30
CA PRO A 221 -6.70 -2.28 17.57
C PRO A 221 -6.96 -3.79 17.54
N ILE A 222 -6.16 -4.52 18.34
CA ILE A 222 -6.15 -5.98 18.55
C ILE A 222 -7.43 -6.43 19.26
#